data_AF-A0A7K1Y2M4-F1
#
_entry.id   AF-A0A7K1Y2M4-F1
#
_cell.length_a   1.000
_cell.length_b   1.000
_cell.length_c   1.000
_cell.angle_alpha   90.00
_cell.angle_beta   90.00
_cell.angle_gamma   90.00
#
_symmetry.space_group_name_H-M   'P 1'
#
loop_
_entity.id
_entity.type
_entity.pdbx_description
1 polymer ?
#
loop_
_entity_poly.entity_id
_entity_poly.type
_entity_poly.pdbx_seq_one_letter_code
_entity_poly.pdbx_strand_id
1 'polypeptide(L)'
;MTYRTGDHAIGHQYILDAIDLAPIASASYDFILSSHSLEHIANPLKALKEWLRVLKPGGSITMILPDSRYTFDHKRPITRFEHLLEDYRNNTGEDDLTHLEEICALHDFTRDAGVKDQAGFRERSLHNIDNRCLHQHVYDLALLRRIFAYLELKVVLTDASFPHHLTIVGVKN
;
A
#
# COMPACT_ATOMS: atom_id res chain seq x y z
N MET A 1 3.37 21.75 5.96
CA MET A 1 4.58 21.98 6.80
C MET A 1 5.79 21.83 5.88
N THR A 2 6.84 22.64 6.01
CA THR A 2 8.05 22.47 5.19
C THR A 2 9.13 21.78 6.00
N TYR A 3 9.78 20.78 5.44
CA TYR A 3 10.90 20.08 6.11
C TYR A 3 12.20 20.36 5.36
N ARG A 4 13.31 20.35 6.10
CA ARG A 4 14.65 20.55 5.57
C ARG A 4 15.52 19.38 5.97
N THR A 5 16.15 18.73 5.01
CA THR A 5 17.12 17.66 5.23
C THR A 5 18.53 18.21 5.03
N GLY A 6 19.18 18.71 6.08
CA GLY A 6 20.50 19.33 5.97
C GLY A 6 20.49 20.64 5.18
N ASP A 7 21.47 20.84 4.30
CA ASP A 7 21.59 22.05 3.46
C ASP A 7 20.77 21.98 2.15
N HIS A 8 19.94 20.95 1.99
CA HIS A 8 19.15 20.75 0.77
C HIS A 8 17.95 21.70 0.67
N ALA A 9 17.41 21.79 -0.56
CA ALA A 9 16.19 22.52 -0.87
C ALA A 9 15.04 22.13 0.07
N ILE A 10 14.13 23.08 0.30
CA ILE A 10 12.99 22.91 1.19
C ILE A 10 12.00 21.91 0.57
N GLY A 11 11.66 20.86 1.30
CA GLY A 11 10.60 19.92 0.95
C GLY A 11 9.23 20.41 1.43
N HIS A 12 8.18 20.08 0.67
CA HIS A 12 6.79 20.33 1.05
C HIS A 12 6.18 19.06 1.63
N GLN A 13 5.66 19.13 2.85
CA GLN A 13 4.89 18.06 3.48
C GLN A 13 3.39 18.33 3.33
N TYR A 14 2.70 17.32 2.81
CA TYR A 14 1.25 17.22 2.75
C TYR A 14 0.78 16.20 3.79
N ILE A 15 -0.32 16.50 4.47
CA ILE A 15 -1.03 15.55 5.33
C ILE A 15 -2.38 15.34 4.63
N LEU A 16 -2.49 14.24 3.90
CA LEU A 16 -3.61 13.90 3.03
C LEU A 16 -3.86 12.40 3.12
N ASP A 17 -5.04 11.96 2.69
CA ASP A 17 -5.30 10.55 2.47
C ASP A 17 -4.65 10.09 1.16
N ALA A 18 -4.07 8.89 1.14
CA ALA A 18 -3.41 8.34 -0.02
C ALA A 18 -4.35 8.11 -1.23
N ILE A 19 -5.67 8.02 -0.98
CA ILE A 19 -6.69 7.89 -2.03
C ILE A 19 -7.25 9.23 -2.54
N ASP A 20 -6.81 10.36 -1.98
CA ASP A 20 -7.21 11.71 -2.39
C ASP A 20 -6.05 12.71 -2.26
N LEU A 21 -5.38 12.94 -3.39
CA LEU A 21 -4.28 13.91 -3.50
C LEU A 21 -4.75 15.20 -4.18
N ALA A 22 -6.02 15.59 -4.07
CA ALA A 22 -6.59 16.74 -4.78
C ALA A 22 -5.76 18.05 -4.70
N PRO A 23 -5.11 18.41 -3.57
CA PRO A 23 -4.27 19.61 -3.49
C PRO A 23 -2.98 19.54 -4.33
N ILE A 24 -2.60 18.36 -4.80
CA ILE A 24 -1.41 18.13 -5.63
C ILE A 24 -1.86 18.07 -7.10
N ALA A 25 -1.31 18.98 -7.91
CA ALA A 25 -1.63 19.03 -9.34
C ALA A 25 -1.18 17.77 -10.07
N SER A 26 -1.91 17.41 -11.12
CA SER A 26 -1.56 16.29 -12.00
C SER A 26 -0.18 16.52 -12.65
N ALA A 27 0.58 15.44 -12.89
CA ALA A 27 1.89 15.50 -13.54
C ALA A 27 2.88 16.49 -12.88
N SER A 28 2.89 16.56 -11.54
CA SER A 28 3.77 17.45 -10.79
C SER A 28 5.11 16.80 -10.42
N TYR A 29 5.16 15.48 -10.29
CA TYR A 29 6.33 14.75 -9.81
C TYR A 29 6.92 13.84 -10.88
N ASP A 30 8.25 13.75 -10.91
CA ASP A 30 9.01 12.84 -11.79
C ASP A 30 9.15 11.43 -11.19
N PHE A 31 8.97 11.31 -9.87
CA PHE A 31 9.17 10.09 -9.12
C PHE A 31 8.20 9.96 -7.95
N ILE A 32 7.73 8.74 -7.70
CA ILE A 32 6.96 8.35 -6.51
C ILE A 32 7.64 7.17 -5.82
N LEU A 33 7.79 7.26 -4.50
CA LEU A 33 8.17 6.15 -3.64
C LEU A 33 7.02 5.87 -2.67
N SER A 34 6.56 4.62 -2.65
CA SER A 34 5.67 4.10 -1.61
C SER A 34 6.37 2.93 -0.92
N SER A 35 6.39 2.94 0.41
CA SER A 35 7.09 1.92 1.20
C SER A 35 6.24 1.55 2.41
N HIS A 36 5.80 0.29 2.47
CA HIS A 36 4.94 -0.26 3.52
C HIS A 36 3.72 0.64 3.79
N SER A 37 2.87 0.76 2.78
CA SER A 37 1.73 1.69 2.80
C SER A 37 0.53 1.13 2.04
N LEU A 38 0.74 0.57 0.85
CA LEU A 38 -0.36 0.08 -0.01
C LEU A 38 -1.17 -1.06 0.65
N GLU A 39 -0.56 -1.85 1.51
CA GLU A 39 -1.19 -2.91 2.29
C GLU A 39 -2.20 -2.43 3.32
N HIS A 40 -2.10 -1.17 3.74
CA HIS A 40 -3.02 -0.57 4.72
C HIS A 40 -4.24 0.09 4.07
N ILE A 41 -4.23 0.27 2.76
CA ILE A 41 -5.26 1.03 2.04
C ILE A 41 -6.40 0.10 1.65
N ALA A 42 -7.63 0.44 2.01
CA ALA A 42 -8.81 -0.38 1.67
C ALA A 42 -9.03 -0.43 0.15
N ASN A 43 -8.81 0.68 -0.55
CA ASN A 43 -8.97 0.79 -2.00
C ASN A 43 -7.64 1.06 -2.74
N PRO A 44 -6.78 0.04 -2.90
CA PRO A 44 -5.42 0.24 -3.42
C PRO A 44 -5.39 0.72 -4.87
N LEU A 45 -6.34 0.30 -5.72
CA LEU A 45 -6.39 0.76 -7.11
C LEU A 45 -6.79 2.24 -7.20
N LYS A 46 -7.63 2.75 -6.29
CA LYS A 46 -7.96 4.17 -6.22
C LYS A 46 -6.74 5.00 -5.81
N ALA A 47 -6.02 4.57 -4.77
CA ALA A 47 -4.77 5.21 -4.36
C ALA A 47 -3.75 5.24 -5.52
N LEU A 48 -3.50 4.09 -6.16
CA LEU A 48 -2.56 4.02 -7.27
C LEU A 48 -2.96 4.93 -8.43
N LYS A 49 -4.26 5.06 -8.75
CA LYS A 49 -4.70 6.01 -9.78
C LYS A 49 -4.45 7.47 -9.39
N GLU A 50 -4.65 7.85 -8.13
CA GLU A 50 -4.30 9.19 -7.64
C GLU A 50 -2.78 9.43 -7.68
N TRP A 51 -1.98 8.44 -7.31
CA TRP A 51 -0.52 8.52 -7.36
C TRP A 51 -0.07 8.68 -8.82
N LEU A 52 -0.61 7.89 -9.73
CA LEU A 52 -0.32 8.01 -11.15
C LEU A 52 -0.84 9.32 -11.75
N ARG A 53 -1.91 9.91 -11.23
CA ARG A 53 -2.37 11.24 -11.66
C ARG A 53 -1.30 12.31 -11.40
N VAL A 54 -0.69 12.31 -10.22
CA VAL A 54 0.34 13.29 -9.85
C VAL A 54 1.71 13.00 -10.46
N LEU A 55 1.95 11.77 -10.93
CA LEU A 55 3.15 11.37 -11.67
C LEU A 55 3.11 11.87 -13.12
N LYS A 56 4.22 12.45 -13.60
CA LYS A 56 4.38 12.86 -15.00
C LYS A 56 4.41 11.64 -15.94
N PRO A 57 3.98 11.77 -17.21
CA PRO A 57 4.34 10.83 -18.26
C PRO A 57 5.87 10.66 -18.31
N GLY A 58 6.35 9.42 -18.44
CA GLY A 58 7.76 9.07 -18.31
C GLY A 58 8.32 9.05 -16.88
N GLY A 59 7.53 9.50 -15.89
CA GLY A 59 7.89 9.41 -14.47
C GLY A 59 7.86 7.98 -13.96
N SER A 60 8.58 7.72 -12.86
CA SER A 60 8.68 6.37 -12.28
C SER A 60 8.03 6.25 -10.91
N ILE A 61 7.50 5.07 -10.62
CA ILE A 61 6.96 4.69 -9.32
C ILE A 61 7.73 3.48 -8.80
N THR A 62 8.23 3.57 -7.57
CA THR A 62 8.81 2.46 -6.81
C THR A 62 7.90 2.12 -5.66
N MET A 63 7.49 0.86 -5.57
CA MET A 63 6.71 0.35 -4.45
C MET A 63 7.50 -0.73 -3.72
N ILE A 64 7.54 -0.60 -2.40
CA ILE A 64 8.15 -1.54 -1.47
C ILE A 64 7.03 -2.03 -0.56
N LEU A 65 6.74 -3.33 -0.59
CA LEU A 65 5.68 -3.96 0.19
C LEU A 65 6.25 -5.07 1.08
N PRO A 66 5.57 -5.44 2.17
CA PRO A 66 5.94 -6.60 2.96
C PRO A 66 5.88 -7.88 2.11
N ASP A 67 6.93 -8.68 2.19
CA ASP A 67 6.89 -10.07 1.70
C ASP A 67 6.25 -10.94 2.78
N SER A 68 4.99 -11.31 2.56
CA SER A 68 4.17 -11.99 3.57
C SER A 68 4.80 -13.25 4.12
N ARG A 69 5.64 -13.96 3.34
CA ARG A 69 6.38 -15.17 3.76
C ARG A 69 7.22 -14.94 5.01
N TYR A 70 7.66 -13.70 5.23
CA TYR A 70 8.53 -13.28 6.31
C TYR A 70 7.84 -12.38 7.35
N THR A 71 6.53 -12.15 7.25
CA THR A 71 5.76 -11.34 8.21
C THR A 71 4.76 -12.19 9.01
N PHE A 72 3.98 -11.53 9.85
CA PHE A 72 2.82 -12.11 10.54
C PHE A 72 1.70 -12.55 9.58
N ASP A 73 1.69 -12.08 8.33
CA ASP A 73 0.69 -12.44 7.32
C ASP A 73 1.00 -13.74 6.57
N HIS A 74 2.08 -14.47 6.89
CA HIS A 74 2.50 -15.64 6.10
C HIS A 74 1.45 -16.78 6.00
N LYS A 75 0.42 -16.78 6.85
CA LYS A 75 -0.71 -17.73 6.80
C LYS A 75 -1.89 -17.22 5.98
N ARG A 76 -1.90 -15.93 5.64
CA ARG A 76 -2.96 -15.30 4.86
C ARG A 76 -2.78 -15.56 3.37
N PRO A 77 -3.87 -15.76 2.62
CA PRO A 77 -3.78 -15.92 1.17
C PRO A 77 -3.33 -14.62 0.51
N ILE A 78 -2.66 -14.72 -0.64
CA ILE A 78 -2.44 -13.56 -1.50
C ILE A 78 -3.79 -13.01 -1.96
N THR A 79 -3.99 -11.69 -1.85
CA THR A 79 -5.23 -11.05 -2.26
C THR A 79 -5.48 -11.27 -3.75
N ARG A 80 -6.70 -11.63 -4.12
CA ARG A 80 -7.07 -11.79 -5.53
C ARG A 80 -7.20 -10.43 -6.19
N PHE A 81 -6.66 -10.28 -7.40
CA PHE A 81 -6.82 -9.04 -8.18
C PHE A 81 -8.28 -8.66 -8.41
N GLU A 82 -9.16 -9.67 -8.58
CA GLU A 82 -10.59 -9.47 -8.75
C GLU A 82 -11.23 -8.76 -7.55
N HIS A 83 -10.74 -9.06 -6.34
CA HIS A 83 -11.19 -8.40 -5.12
C HIS A 83 -10.76 -6.93 -5.10
N LEU A 84 -9.49 -6.65 -5.45
CA LEU A 84 -9.01 -5.26 -5.57
C LEU A 84 -9.84 -4.45 -6.59
N LEU A 85 -10.26 -5.10 -7.67
CA LEU A 85 -11.10 -4.48 -8.70
C LEU A 85 -12.54 -4.27 -8.22
N GLU A 86 -13.07 -5.17 -7.40
CA GLU A 86 -14.36 -5.03 -6.73
C GLU A 86 -14.33 -3.85 -5.76
N ASP A 87 -13.30 -3.73 -4.92
CA ASP A 87 -13.14 -2.59 -4.01
C ASP A 87 -13.08 -1.26 -4.76
N TYR A 88 -12.36 -1.25 -5.88
CA TYR A 88 -12.32 -0.09 -6.76
C TYR A 88 -13.69 0.28 -7.32
N ARG A 89 -14.45 -0.71 -7.83
CA ARG A 89 -15.79 -0.51 -8.42
C ARG A 89 -16.82 -0.06 -7.40
N ASN A 90 -16.75 -0.62 -6.20
CA ASN A 90 -17.65 -0.30 -5.10
C ASN A 90 -17.26 1.01 -4.39
N ASN A 91 -16.11 1.59 -4.74
CA ASN A 91 -15.52 2.72 -4.05
C ASN A 91 -15.43 2.44 -2.54
N THR A 92 -14.93 1.24 -2.20
CA THR A 92 -14.78 0.78 -0.81
C THR A 92 -14.07 1.83 0.03
N GLY A 93 -14.69 2.13 1.16
CA GLY A 93 -14.24 3.13 2.11
C GLY A 93 -13.17 2.60 3.03
N GLU A 94 -12.50 3.53 3.66
CA GLU A 94 -11.41 3.29 4.60
C GLU A 94 -11.91 2.85 6.00
N ASP A 95 -13.22 2.79 6.20
CA ASP A 95 -13.92 2.14 7.29
C ASP A 95 -14.16 0.63 7.05
N ASP A 96 -13.65 0.09 5.92
CA ASP A 96 -13.79 -1.33 5.60
C ASP A 96 -13.14 -2.24 6.65
N LEU A 97 -13.97 -3.13 7.18
CA LEU A 97 -13.58 -4.20 8.11
C LEU A 97 -13.87 -5.59 7.54
N THR A 98 -14.13 -5.72 6.23
CA THR A 98 -14.45 -7.01 5.60
C THR A 98 -13.35 -8.05 5.82
N HIS A 99 -12.09 -7.62 5.91
CA HIS A 99 -10.94 -8.49 6.15
C HIS A 99 -10.69 -8.82 7.63
N LEU A 100 -11.34 -8.14 8.58
CA LEU A 100 -10.98 -8.22 10.00
C LEU A 100 -11.04 -9.64 10.56
N GLU A 101 -12.08 -10.41 10.22
CA GLU A 101 -12.24 -11.78 10.71
C GLU A 101 -11.17 -12.72 10.13
N GLU A 102 -10.82 -12.57 8.84
CA GLU A 102 -9.71 -13.30 8.23
C GLU A 102 -8.38 -12.95 8.90
N ILE A 103 -8.10 -11.65 9.08
CA ILE A 103 -6.88 -11.18 9.71
C ILE A 103 -6.78 -11.76 11.12
N CYS A 104 -7.81 -11.61 11.94
CA CYS A 104 -7.82 -12.15 13.31
C CYS A 104 -7.60 -13.67 13.35
N ALA A 105 -8.08 -14.42 12.36
CA ALA A 105 -7.95 -15.88 12.31
C ALA A 105 -6.57 -16.34 11.83
N LEU A 106 -5.93 -15.60 10.94
CA LEU A 106 -4.71 -16.03 10.24
C LEU A 106 -3.44 -15.26 10.66
N HIS A 107 -3.56 -14.16 11.43
CA HIS A 107 -2.41 -13.42 11.93
C HIS A 107 -1.52 -14.27 12.83
N ASP A 108 -0.21 -14.28 12.58
CA ASP A 108 0.75 -14.91 13.50
C ASP A 108 1.28 -13.91 14.53
N PHE A 109 0.63 -13.88 15.69
CA PHE A 109 1.02 -13.07 16.85
C PHE A 109 2.45 -13.36 17.36
N THR A 110 3.03 -14.54 17.07
CA THR A 110 4.42 -14.83 17.46
C THR A 110 5.44 -14.05 16.65
N ARG A 111 5.02 -13.48 15.51
CA ARG A 111 5.84 -12.66 14.60
C ARG A 111 5.48 -11.17 14.67
N ASP A 112 4.57 -10.78 15.54
CA ASP A 112 4.13 -9.40 15.73
C ASP A 112 4.41 -8.96 17.17
N ALA A 113 5.65 -8.50 17.40
CA ALA A 113 6.08 -8.04 18.71
C ALA A 113 5.29 -6.82 19.24
N GLY A 114 4.53 -6.13 18.38
CA GLY A 114 3.69 -4.99 18.74
C GLY A 114 2.34 -5.38 19.33
N VAL A 115 2.01 -6.67 19.37
CA VAL A 115 0.69 -7.17 19.77
C VAL A 115 0.83 -8.14 20.94
N LYS A 116 0.10 -7.84 22.03
CA LYS A 116 0.13 -8.63 23.26
C LYS A 116 -0.70 -9.90 23.17
N ASP A 117 -1.92 -9.78 22.66
CA ASP A 117 -2.88 -10.86 22.52
C ASP A 117 -3.90 -10.55 21.42
N GLN A 118 -4.62 -11.58 20.99
CA GLN A 118 -5.60 -11.50 19.92
C GLN A 118 -6.81 -10.62 20.27
N ALA A 119 -7.21 -10.57 21.55
CA ALA A 119 -8.37 -9.78 21.98
C ALA A 119 -8.09 -8.28 21.85
N GLY A 120 -6.94 -7.83 22.36
CA GLY A 120 -6.48 -6.46 22.24
C GLY A 120 -6.15 -6.06 20.80
N PHE A 121 -5.62 -7.00 20.00
CA PHE A 121 -5.48 -6.79 18.55
C PHE A 121 -6.83 -6.47 17.91
N ARG A 122 -7.81 -7.35 18.12
CA ARG A 122 -9.14 -7.20 17.54
C ARG A 122 -9.81 -5.91 17.99
N GLU A 123 -9.74 -5.59 19.28
CA GLU A 123 -10.29 -4.35 19.83
C GLU A 123 -9.69 -3.12 19.15
N ARG A 124 -8.36 -3.05 19.02
CA ARG A 124 -7.69 -1.96 18.30
C ARG A 124 -8.09 -1.93 16.81
N SER A 125 -8.20 -3.09 16.18
CA SER A 125 -8.53 -3.21 14.76
C SER A 125 -9.96 -2.81 14.41
N LEU A 126 -10.91 -2.84 15.36
CA LEU A 126 -12.24 -2.25 15.16
C LEU A 126 -12.18 -0.73 14.93
N HIS A 127 -11.11 -0.07 15.40
CA HIS A 127 -10.86 1.34 15.20
C HIS A 127 -9.91 1.61 14.01
N ASN A 128 -9.92 0.74 12.99
CA ASN A 128 -8.98 0.84 11.86
C ASN A 128 -9.08 2.17 11.09
N ILE A 129 -10.26 2.79 11.02
CA ILE A 129 -10.42 4.11 10.40
C ILE A 129 -9.57 5.19 11.08
N ASP A 130 -9.34 5.08 12.39
CA ASP A 130 -8.58 6.07 13.16
C ASP A 130 -7.08 5.76 13.17
N ASN A 131 -6.70 4.48 13.15
CA ASN A 131 -5.33 4.05 13.42
C ASN A 131 -4.60 3.37 12.26
N ARG A 132 -5.31 2.98 11.19
CA ARG A 132 -4.75 2.33 9.99
C ARG A 132 -3.89 1.09 10.30
N CYS A 133 -4.21 0.34 11.35
CA CYS A 133 -3.33 -0.73 11.84
C CYS A 133 -3.44 -2.07 11.11
N LEU A 134 -4.40 -2.24 10.20
CA LEU A 134 -4.59 -3.49 9.46
C LEU A 134 -3.81 -3.51 8.15
N HIS A 135 -3.19 -4.64 7.84
CA HIS A 135 -2.89 -5.01 6.46
C HIS A 135 -4.17 -5.52 5.81
N GLN A 136 -4.90 -4.66 5.12
CA GLN A 136 -6.10 -5.02 4.37
C GLN A 136 -5.77 -6.09 3.32
N HIS A 137 -4.63 -5.93 2.63
CA HIS A 137 -4.28 -6.76 1.48
C HIS A 137 -2.90 -7.41 1.61
N VAL A 138 -2.76 -8.62 1.07
CA VAL A 138 -1.50 -9.38 1.04
C VAL A 138 -1.02 -9.53 -0.40
N TYR A 139 0.24 -9.20 -0.66
CA TYR A 139 0.79 -9.10 -2.01
C TYR A 139 1.88 -10.12 -2.28
N ASP A 140 2.02 -10.48 -3.55
CA ASP A 140 3.20 -11.11 -4.12
C ASP A 140 3.62 -10.37 -5.41
N LEU A 141 4.77 -10.74 -5.99
CA LEU A 141 5.24 -10.09 -7.23
C LEU A 141 4.32 -10.39 -8.43
N ALA A 142 3.53 -11.45 -8.42
CA ALA A 142 2.62 -11.77 -9.52
C ALA A 142 1.42 -10.82 -9.52
N LEU A 143 0.80 -10.61 -8.37
CA LEU A 143 -0.27 -9.64 -8.15
C LEU A 143 0.20 -8.22 -8.45
N LEU A 144 1.38 -7.83 -7.96
CA LEU A 144 1.95 -6.50 -8.23
C LEU A 144 2.16 -6.25 -9.73
N ARG A 145 2.69 -7.24 -10.46
CA ARG A 145 2.81 -7.14 -11.92
C ARG A 145 1.45 -7.05 -12.61
N ARG A 146 0.44 -7.78 -12.13
CA ARG A 146 -0.93 -7.73 -12.67
C ARG A 146 -1.56 -6.35 -12.45
N ILE A 147 -1.36 -5.75 -11.28
CA ILE A 147 -1.77 -4.36 -10.99
C ILE A 147 -1.07 -3.39 -11.94
N PHE A 148 0.24 -3.51 -12.13
CA PHE A 148 1.01 -2.62 -13.01
C PHE A 148 0.56 -2.75 -14.46
N ALA A 149 0.28 -3.97 -14.92
CA ALA A 149 -0.28 -4.20 -16.25
C ALA A 149 -1.66 -3.55 -16.41
N TYR A 150 -2.55 -3.67 -15.41
CA TYR A 150 -3.86 -3.02 -15.41
C TYR A 150 -3.77 -1.49 -15.44
N LEU A 151 -2.75 -0.91 -14.80
CA LEU A 151 -2.49 0.53 -14.78
C LEU A 151 -1.61 1.02 -15.92
N GLU A 152 -1.33 0.16 -16.90
CA GLU A 152 -0.50 0.45 -18.07
C GLU A 152 0.92 0.94 -17.72
N LEU A 153 1.46 0.51 -16.58
CA LEU A 153 2.83 0.78 -16.17
C LEU A 153 3.80 -0.20 -16.82
N LYS A 154 4.87 0.33 -17.44
CA LYS A 154 5.98 -0.48 -17.91
C LYS A 154 6.84 -0.90 -16.72
N VAL A 155 6.79 -2.18 -16.34
CA VAL A 155 7.66 -2.73 -15.30
C VAL A 155 9.12 -2.68 -15.75
N VAL A 156 9.99 -2.10 -14.93
CA VAL A 156 11.44 -1.98 -15.17
C VAL A 156 12.22 -2.91 -14.27
N LEU A 157 11.79 -3.06 -13.01
CA LEU A 157 12.45 -3.91 -12.03
C LEU A 157 11.42 -4.56 -11.12
N THR A 158 11.72 -5.79 -10.72
CA THR A 158 11.10 -6.46 -9.59
C THR A 158 12.18 -7.14 -8.78
N ASP A 159 12.13 -7.02 -7.48
CA ASP A 159 13.05 -7.70 -6.58
C ASP A 159 12.28 -8.25 -5.37
N ALA A 160 12.72 -9.41 -4.88
CA ALA A 160 12.24 -10.02 -3.64
C ALA A 160 13.42 -10.52 -2.80
N SER A 161 14.58 -9.89 -2.97
CA SER A 161 15.79 -10.22 -2.24
C SER A 161 15.77 -9.58 -0.85
N PHE A 162 16.75 -9.94 -0.03
CA PHE A 162 16.87 -9.44 1.34
C PHE A 162 16.83 -7.89 1.38
N PRO A 163 16.06 -7.23 2.28
CA PRO A 163 15.57 -7.71 3.58
C PRO A 163 14.05 -7.94 3.63
N HIS A 164 13.54 -8.98 2.98
CA HIS A 164 12.14 -9.43 3.15
C HIS A 164 11.08 -8.43 2.65
N HIS A 165 11.39 -7.76 1.55
CA HIS A 165 10.46 -6.85 0.88
C HIS A 165 10.22 -7.26 -0.56
N LEU A 166 9.03 -6.98 -1.04
CA LEU A 166 8.69 -7.02 -2.46
C LEU A 166 8.90 -5.63 -3.03
N THR A 167 9.84 -5.49 -3.96
CA THR A 167 10.07 -4.26 -4.69
C THR A 167 9.56 -4.39 -6.12
N ILE A 168 8.80 -3.41 -6.58
CA ILE A 168 8.43 -3.27 -7.99
C ILE A 168 8.62 -1.82 -8.43
N VAL A 169 9.26 -1.64 -9.59
CA VAL A 169 9.51 -0.33 -10.20
C VAL A 169 8.86 -0.31 -11.58
N GLY A 170 8.10 0.75 -11.84
CA GLY A 170 7.40 0.95 -13.10
C GLY A 170 7.56 2.37 -13.62
N VAL A 171 7.44 2.53 -14.93
CA VAL A 171 7.42 3.82 -15.60
C VAL A 171 6.04 4.05 -16.18
N LYS A 172 5.49 5.23 -15.95
CA LYS A 172 4.23 5.68 -16.53
C LYS A 172 4.45 6.08 -17.99
N ASN A 173 3.57 5.62 -18.87
CA ASN A 173 3.60 6.00 -20.29
C ASN A 173 3.28 7.49 -20.50
#